data_AF-A0A212UF92-F1
#
_entry.id   AF-A0A212UF92-F1
#
_cell.length_a   1.000
_cell.length_b   1.000
_cell.length_c   1.000
_cell.angle_alpha   90.00
_cell.angle_beta   90.00
_cell.angle_gamma   90.00
#
_symmetry.space_group_name_H-M   'P 1'
#
loop_
_entity.id
_entity.type
_entity.pdbx_description
1 polymer ?
#
loop_
_entity_poly.entity_id
_entity_poly.type
_entity_poly.pdbx_seq_one_letter_code
_entity_poly.pdbx_strand_id
1 'polypeptide(L)'
;MHHSFRWLTASVLSLMMLACAKQDLSPAAPAATVTTADVSTSGFPEGFETGTKTAYTTGSVTLGSGFWTLNDALLGNTTADPKTGAQSARVRNVGSLTMNFNATTGAGVVTVQHAVYGTDGSSQWELWVSQNSGSSYAKVGSTITTSSSTLSTASFTVNLSGNIRLQIRKTSGGTNRINIDNVTMEQYGGGTTPPPTTGAKKFLFDGSHGELAGNADWVLDVDNGVSVRYPSPAQSGITSSTPETYWTGAVSAWGVALVKLGHTVEQLPTGTAITYGNSSNAQDLSNYSVFVVDEPNTVFTAAEKTAILQFVQNGGGLFMISDHDISDRNNDGWDSPAIWNDLMQNNSVKANPFGFSVNLDNVVENSSNVRTGTNPILNGSQGAVSQLSYHNGATMTLNPTANATVQGLIWRTSAAQGNSLAMAASSTFGTGRVVIIGDSSPADDGTGSPGNTVYNGWSENVSHARLHLNASLWLAKLQ
;
A
#
# COMPACT_ATOMS: atom_id res chain seq x y z
N MET A 1 6.24 -56.42 75.61
CA MET A 1 5.00 -55.91 74.99
C MET A 1 5.11 -54.40 74.96
N HIS A 2 5.32 -53.82 73.78
CA HIS A 2 5.58 -52.38 73.61
C HIS A 2 4.29 -51.64 73.24
N HIS A 3 4.06 -50.51 73.91
CA HIS A 3 3.26 -49.41 73.41
C HIS A 3 4.19 -48.22 73.16
N SER A 4 3.96 -47.47 72.07
CA SER A 4 3.86 -46.00 72.04
C SER A 4 3.86 -45.46 70.60
N PHE A 5 2.68 -45.03 70.14
CA PHE A 5 2.36 -43.74 69.51
C PHE A 5 3.53 -42.84 69.00
N ARG A 6 3.55 -42.47 67.69
CA ARG A 6 3.21 -41.12 67.15
C ARG A 6 3.74 -40.83 65.71
N TRP A 7 2.82 -40.36 64.84
CA TRP A 7 2.90 -39.25 63.86
C TRP A 7 3.75 -39.36 62.58
N LEU A 8 3.13 -39.26 61.38
CA LEU A 8 2.97 -38.01 60.62
C LEU A 8 2.14 -38.27 59.34
N THR A 9 1.06 -37.51 59.14
CA THR A 9 0.27 -37.44 57.89
C THR A 9 0.76 -36.27 57.04
N ALA A 10 1.10 -36.53 55.77
CA ALA A 10 1.30 -35.51 54.75
C ALA A 10 0.52 -35.90 53.50
N SER A 11 -0.63 -35.27 53.29
CA SER A 11 -1.44 -35.40 52.08
C SER A 11 -1.05 -34.26 51.13
N VAL A 12 -0.29 -34.58 50.08
CA VAL A 12 0.04 -33.63 49.01
C VAL A 12 -1.07 -33.68 47.97
N LEU A 13 -1.80 -32.57 47.86
CA LEU A 13 -2.81 -32.29 46.85
C LEU A 13 -2.11 -32.00 45.51
N SER A 14 -2.14 -32.94 44.57
CA SER A 14 -1.71 -32.72 43.19
C SER A 14 -2.93 -32.42 42.31
N LEU A 15 -3.11 -31.15 41.97
CA LEU A 15 -4.03 -30.68 40.94
C LEU A 15 -3.32 -30.86 39.58
N MET A 16 -3.61 -31.93 38.86
CA MET A 16 -3.15 -32.10 37.48
C MET A 16 -4.09 -31.35 36.53
N MET A 17 -3.60 -30.25 35.96
CA MET A 17 -4.21 -29.55 34.84
C MET A 17 -4.17 -30.44 33.60
N LEU A 18 -5.33 -30.82 33.08
CA LEU A 18 -5.50 -31.37 31.74
C LEU A 18 -5.31 -30.25 30.71
N ALA A 19 -4.05 -29.96 30.37
CA ALA A 19 -3.74 -29.21 29.16
C ALA A 19 -3.86 -30.17 27.98
N CYS A 20 -4.89 -29.99 27.14
CA CYS A 20 -4.94 -30.62 25.83
C CYS A 20 -3.82 -30.03 24.97
N ALA A 21 -2.70 -30.74 24.85
CA ALA A 21 -1.75 -30.48 23.77
C ALA A 21 -2.41 -30.90 22.45
N LYS A 22 -2.90 -29.92 21.68
CA LYS A 22 -3.28 -30.14 20.28
C LYS A 22 -1.99 -30.34 19.48
N GLN A 23 -1.97 -31.40 18.67
CA GLN A 23 -0.86 -31.71 17.77
C GLN A 23 -0.57 -30.54 16.83
N ASP A 24 0.70 -30.15 16.76
CA ASP A 24 1.22 -29.33 15.67
C ASP A 24 1.06 -30.10 14.36
N LEU A 25 0.16 -29.63 13.50
CA LEU A 25 0.05 -30.09 12.13
C LEU A 25 1.20 -29.46 11.34
N SER A 26 2.18 -30.28 10.99
CA SER A 26 3.21 -29.90 10.03
C SER A 26 2.57 -29.40 8.72
N PRO A 27 2.96 -28.22 8.20
CA PRO A 27 2.38 -27.70 6.97
C PRO A 27 2.64 -28.65 5.79
N ALA A 28 1.58 -29.00 5.06
CA ALA A 28 1.70 -29.69 3.80
C ALA A 28 2.46 -28.80 2.80
N ALA A 29 3.34 -29.41 2.00
CA ALA A 29 4.07 -28.71 0.94
C ALA A 29 3.08 -27.99 0.00
N PRO A 30 3.31 -26.71 -0.32
CA PRO A 30 2.38 -25.94 -1.15
C PRO A 30 2.27 -26.57 -2.54
N ALA A 31 1.04 -26.97 -2.89
CA ALA A 31 0.69 -27.25 -4.27
C ALA A 31 0.75 -25.93 -5.06
N ALA A 32 1.44 -25.93 -6.19
CA ALA A 32 1.52 -24.78 -7.08
C ALA A 32 0.11 -24.39 -7.55
N THR A 33 -0.44 -23.33 -6.99
CA THR A 33 -1.68 -22.71 -7.41
C THR A 33 -1.39 -21.68 -8.47
N VAL A 34 -1.96 -21.91 -9.66
CA VAL A 34 -1.91 -21.01 -10.81
C VAL A 34 -2.62 -19.71 -10.44
N THR A 35 -1.87 -18.62 -10.44
CA THR A 35 -2.36 -17.25 -10.24
C THR A 35 -3.18 -16.80 -11.46
N THR A 36 -4.29 -16.10 -11.21
CA THR A 36 -4.93 -15.30 -12.26
C THR A 36 -4.29 -13.91 -12.21
N ALA A 37 -3.51 -13.62 -13.25
CA ALA A 37 -2.52 -12.54 -13.33
C ALA A 37 -3.12 -11.14 -13.55
N ASP A 38 -2.35 -10.11 -13.18
CA ASP A 38 -2.42 -8.78 -13.80
C ASP A 38 -2.58 -8.95 -15.31
N VAL A 39 -3.60 -8.34 -15.92
CA VAL A 39 -3.82 -8.52 -17.35
C VAL A 39 -2.72 -7.75 -18.07
N SER A 40 -1.68 -8.47 -18.47
CA SER A 40 -0.65 -7.94 -19.34
C SER A 40 -1.28 -7.35 -20.59
N THR A 41 -0.79 -6.20 -21.01
CA THR A 41 -1.13 -5.65 -22.33
C THR A 41 -0.75 -6.68 -23.39
N SER A 42 -1.62 -6.89 -24.37
CA SER A 42 -1.35 -7.85 -25.45
C SER A 42 0.02 -7.61 -26.08
N GLY A 43 0.83 -8.66 -26.16
CA GLY A 43 2.22 -8.61 -26.63
C GLY A 43 3.26 -8.42 -25.52
N PHE A 44 2.90 -7.99 -24.31
CA PHE A 44 3.84 -7.88 -23.19
C PHE A 44 3.82 -9.15 -22.31
N PRO A 45 4.94 -9.50 -21.65
CA PRO A 45 6.21 -8.76 -21.57
C PRO A 45 7.04 -8.79 -22.87
N GLU A 46 7.78 -7.74 -23.14
CA GLU A 46 8.85 -7.72 -24.14
C GLU A 46 10.18 -8.08 -23.48
N GLY A 47 10.63 -9.31 -23.67
CA GLY A 47 11.91 -9.82 -23.18
C GLY A 47 13.06 -9.73 -24.18
N PHE A 48 12.86 -9.16 -25.38
CA PHE A 48 13.86 -9.04 -26.44
C PHE A 48 14.40 -10.38 -27.00
N GLU A 49 13.81 -11.51 -26.61
CA GLU A 49 14.24 -12.87 -26.96
C GLU A 49 14.02 -13.29 -28.43
N THR A 50 13.41 -12.42 -29.23
CA THR A 50 13.15 -12.67 -30.65
C THR A 50 13.72 -11.59 -31.53
N GLY A 51 13.94 -11.92 -32.81
CA GLY A 51 14.55 -11.01 -33.77
C GLY A 51 16.07 -10.92 -33.63
N THR A 52 16.68 -10.19 -34.57
CA THR A 52 18.13 -10.00 -34.61
C THR A 52 18.43 -8.60 -35.12
N LYS A 53 19.23 -7.86 -34.36
CA LYS A 53 19.79 -6.58 -34.77
C LYS A 53 21.15 -6.41 -34.12
N THR A 54 22.22 -6.61 -34.87
CA THR A 54 23.59 -6.67 -34.32
C THR A 54 24.37 -5.35 -34.45
N ALA A 55 23.84 -4.39 -35.20
CA ALA A 55 24.48 -3.09 -35.41
C ALA A 55 23.79 -1.99 -34.59
N TYR A 56 24.56 -1.00 -34.14
CA TYR A 56 24.05 0.19 -33.44
C TYR A 56 23.33 1.19 -34.34
N THR A 57 23.56 1.15 -35.65
CA THR A 57 22.87 2.00 -36.63
C THR A 57 21.35 1.86 -36.49
N THR A 58 20.61 2.95 -36.71
CA THR A 58 19.14 2.91 -36.56
C THR A 58 18.54 1.83 -37.45
N GLY A 59 17.67 1.01 -36.88
CA GLY A 59 16.95 -0.01 -37.62
C GLY A 59 15.79 -0.55 -36.83
N SER A 60 14.80 -1.05 -37.54
CA SER A 60 13.63 -1.66 -36.93
C SER A 60 13.75 -3.18 -36.90
N VAL A 61 13.15 -3.79 -35.88
CA VAL A 61 13.16 -5.23 -35.64
C VAL A 61 11.79 -5.65 -35.14
N THR A 62 11.35 -6.85 -35.54
CA THR A 62 10.15 -7.48 -34.98
C THR A 62 10.58 -8.30 -33.78
N LEU A 63 10.02 -7.97 -32.62
CA LEU A 63 10.26 -8.59 -31.33
C LEU A 63 9.00 -9.32 -30.83
N GLY A 64 9.03 -9.85 -29.61
CA GLY A 64 7.95 -10.70 -29.08
C GLY A 64 6.65 -9.94 -28.89
N SER A 65 6.77 -8.66 -28.50
CA SER A 65 5.63 -7.77 -28.32
C SER A 65 5.14 -7.12 -29.60
N GLY A 66 6.00 -7.00 -30.62
CA GLY A 66 5.67 -6.37 -31.89
C GLY A 66 6.85 -5.64 -32.51
N PHE A 67 6.57 -4.60 -33.30
CA PHE A 67 7.58 -3.90 -34.08
C PHE A 67 8.24 -2.76 -33.29
N TRP A 68 9.58 -2.73 -33.25
CA TRP A 68 10.36 -1.73 -32.52
C TRP A 68 11.45 -1.12 -33.41
N THR A 69 11.74 0.17 -33.22
CA THR A 69 12.91 0.84 -33.79
C THR A 69 13.97 1.04 -32.72
N LEU A 70 15.17 0.55 -33.00
CA LEU A 70 16.35 0.65 -32.15
C LEU A 70 17.32 1.64 -32.79
N ASN A 71 17.59 2.75 -32.10
CA ASN A 71 18.53 3.80 -32.51
C ASN A 71 19.70 3.83 -31.51
N ASP A 72 20.94 3.76 -32.00
CA ASP A 72 22.13 3.60 -31.15
C ASP A 72 21.97 2.46 -30.13
N ALA A 73 21.27 1.42 -30.56
CA ALA A 73 20.94 0.24 -29.79
C ALA A 73 20.97 -1.01 -30.68
N LEU A 74 21.22 -2.16 -30.06
CA LEU A 74 21.25 -3.48 -30.71
C LEU A 74 20.68 -4.54 -29.75
N LEU A 75 20.43 -5.74 -30.25
CA LEU A 75 20.15 -6.93 -29.42
C LEU A 75 21.47 -7.64 -29.11
N GLY A 76 21.85 -7.67 -27.83
CA GLY A 76 23.14 -8.14 -27.35
C GLY A 76 23.02 -9.46 -26.60
N ASN A 77 23.90 -10.40 -26.92
CA ASN A 77 23.91 -11.76 -26.36
C ASN A 77 25.27 -12.18 -25.79
N THR A 78 26.19 -11.22 -25.57
CA THR A 78 27.51 -11.52 -25.01
C THR A 78 27.43 -11.77 -23.51
N THR A 79 28.48 -12.31 -22.90
CA THR A 79 28.55 -12.49 -21.44
C THR A 79 28.52 -11.17 -20.67
N ALA A 80 28.85 -10.05 -21.32
CA ALA A 80 28.82 -8.72 -20.73
C ALA A 80 27.43 -8.04 -20.84
N ASP A 81 26.47 -8.65 -21.52
CA ASP A 81 25.08 -8.17 -21.57
C ASP A 81 24.28 -8.83 -20.43
N PRO A 82 23.88 -8.10 -19.37
CA PRO A 82 22.89 -8.61 -18.43
C PRO A 82 21.56 -8.86 -19.14
N LYS A 83 20.98 -10.03 -18.92
CA LYS A 83 19.78 -10.51 -19.60
C LYS A 83 19.13 -11.65 -18.83
N THR A 84 17.85 -11.86 -19.09
CA THR A 84 17.11 -13.07 -18.71
C THR A 84 16.74 -13.82 -19.97
N GLY A 85 17.47 -14.90 -20.27
CA GLY A 85 17.33 -15.63 -21.52
C GLY A 85 18.55 -15.48 -22.41
N ALA A 86 18.36 -15.36 -23.71
CA ALA A 86 19.40 -15.41 -24.72
C ALA A 86 19.94 -14.01 -25.09
N GLN A 87 19.14 -12.94 -25.01
CA GLN A 87 19.59 -11.61 -25.40
C GLN A 87 18.80 -10.47 -24.72
N SER A 88 19.40 -9.29 -24.62
CA SER A 88 18.71 -8.08 -24.15
C SER A 88 19.01 -6.90 -25.08
N ALA A 89 18.24 -5.81 -24.97
CA ALA A 89 18.52 -4.61 -25.75
C ALA A 89 19.69 -3.83 -25.12
N ARG A 90 20.81 -3.68 -25.84
CA ARG A 90 21.96 -2.88 -25.42
C ARG A 90 21.95 -1.51 -26.08
N VAL A 91 21.93 -0.46 -25.27
CA VAL A 91 21.86 0.95 -25.71
C VAL A 91 23.15 1.68 -25.38
N ARG A 92 23.67 2.49 -26.30
CA ARG A 92 24.86 3.36 -26.09
C ARG A 92 24.51 4.83 -26.35
N ASN A 93 25.46 5.74 -26.08
CA ASN A 93 25.29 7.18 -26.31
C ASN A 93 23.93 7.65 -25.75
N VAL A 94 23.17 8.44 -26.52
CA VAL A 94 21.80 8.87 -26.21
C VAL A 94 20.76 8.09 -27.04
N GLY A 95 21.00 6.79 -27.24
CA GLY A 95 20.15 5.91 -28.04
C GLY A 95 18.75 5.67 -27.45
N SER A 96 17.89 5.03 -28.24
CA SER A 96 16.49 4.77 -27.87
C SER A 96 15.93 3.45 -28.39
N LEU A 97 14.93 2.95 -27.67
CA LEU A 97 14.06 1.84 -28.05
C LEU A 97 12.65 2.39 -28.24
N THR A 98 12.10 2.33 -29.45
CA THR A 98 10.82 2.95 -29.80
C THR A 98 9.82 1.90 -30.25
N MET A 99 8.69 1.80 -29.55
CA MET A 99 7.57 0.93 -29.90
C MET A 99 6.80 1.52 -31.08
N ASN A 100 6.55 0.74 -32.15
CA ASN A 100 5.93 1.19 -33.39
C ASN A 100 4.49 0.69 -33.61
N PHE A 101 3.87 0.13 -32.59
CA PHE A 101 2.49 -0.34 -32.59
C PHE A 101 1.74 0.24 -31.38
N ASN A 102 0.40 0.27 -31.44
CA ASN A 102 -0.41 0.79 -30.34
C ASN A 102 -0.79 -0.34 -29.39
N ALA A 103 -0.49 -0.17 -28.11
CA ALA A 103 -1.23 -0.83 -27.04
C ALA A 103 -2.62 -0.16 -26.95
N THR A 104 -3.69 -0.87 -27.26
CA THR A 104 -5.05 -0.28 -27.39
C THR A 104 -5.82 -0.23 -26.07
N THR A 105 -5.29 -0.86 -25.03
CA THR A 105 -5.91 -1.03 -23.71
C THR A 105 -5.41 0.01 -22.69
N GLY A 106 -4.72 1.06 -23.15
CA GLY A 106 -3.98 1.95 -22.27
C GLY A 106 -2.83 1.25 -21.55
N ALA A 107 -2.17 1.98 -20.65
CA ALA A 107 -1.10 1.48 -19.80
C ALA A 107 -1.31 1.98 -18.36
N GLY A 108 -1.40 1.04 -17.41
CA GLY A 108 -1.47 1.30 -15.97
C GLY A 108 -0.07 1.46 -15.40
N VAL A 109 0.65 0.36 -15.24
CA VAL A 109 2.06 0.33 -14.81
C VAL A 109 2.94 -0.22 -15.93
N VAL A 110 4.12 0.38 -16.10
CA VAL A 110 5.19 -0.13 -16.97
C VAL A 110 6.40 -0.43 -16.09
N THR A 111 6.93 -1.63 -16.17
CA THR A 111 8.23 -1.96 -15.55
C THR A 111 9.27 -2.27 -16.59
N VAL A 112 10.53 -1.99 -16.27
CA VAL A 112 11.68 -2.18 -17.16
C VAL A 112 12.84 -2.71 -16.34
N GLN A 113 13.40 -3.85 -16.71
CA GLN A 113 14.67 -4.29 -16.14
C GLN A 113 15.84 -3.60 -16.83
N HIS A 114 16.83 -3.18 -16.05
CA HIS A 114 17.98 -2.46 -16.56
C HIS A 114 19.25 -2.78 -15.76
N ALA A 115 20.41 -2.71 -16.43
CA ALA A 115 21.74 -2.88 -15.84
C ALA A 115 22.81 -2.21 -16.70
N VAL A 116 24.01 -1.97 -16.15
CA VAL A 116 25.16 -1.52 -16.94
C VAL A 116 25.71 -2.70 -17.75
N TYR A 117 26.25 -2.41 -18.93
CA TYR A 117 26.93 -3.41 -19.74
C TYR A 117 28.31 -3.73 -19.16
N GLY A 118 28.57 -4.98 -18.80
CA GLY A 118 29.85 -5.44 -18.26
C GLY A 118 30.32 -4.58 -17.09
N THR A 119 31.41 -3.85 -17.28
CA THR A 119 32.02 -2.95 -16.29
C THR A 119 31.90 -1.47 -16.69
N ASP A 120 30.98 -1.13 -17.61
CA ASP A 120 30.73 0.26 -17.99
C ASP A 120 30.25 1.06 -16.77
N GLY A 121 30.56 2.37 -16.76
CA GLY A 121 30.12 3.25 -15.68
C GLY A 121 28.61 3.55 -15.73
N SER A 122 28.13 4.28 -14.72
CA SER A 122 26.70 4.59 -14.62
C SER A 122 26.16 5.39 -15.81
N SER A 123 24.85 5.25 -16.05
CA SER A 123 24.14 5.93 -17.12
C SER A 123 22.70 6.24 -16.75
N GLN A 124 22.15 7.30 -17.32
CA GLN A 124 20.79 7.76 -17.08
C GLN A 124 19.89 7.47 -18.27
N TRP A 125 18.61 7.18 -18.00
CA TRP A 125 17.59 6.96 -19.01
C TRP A 125 16.19 7.33 -18.50
N GLU A 126 15.23 7.45 -19.42
CA GLU A 126 13.87 7.89 -19.15
C GLU A 126 12.83 7.08 -19.93
N LEU A 127 11.64 6.92 -19.36
CA LEU A 127 10.46 6.40 -20.06
C LEU A 127 9.64 7.55 -20.66
N TRP A 128 9.23 7.39 -21.90
CA TRP A 128 8.42 8.33 -22.65
C TRP A 128 7.23 7.64 -23.27
N VAL A 129 6.08 8.32 -23.29
CA VAL A 129 4.80 7.76 -23.75
C VAL A 129 4.15 8.66 -24.79
N SER A 130 3.57 8.05 -25.82
CA SER A 130 2.79 8.72 -26.87
C SER A 130 1.35 8.24 -26.86
N GLN A 131 0.39 9.18 -26.89
CA GLN A 131 -1.04 8.92 -27.12
C GLN A 131 -1.51 9.22 -28.56
N ASN A 132 -0.61 9.68 -29.44
CA ASN A 132 -0.92 10.06 -30.82
C ASN A 132 -0.12 9.24 -31.85
N SER A 133 -0.02 7.93 -31.59
CA SER A 133 0.61 6.95 -32.48
C SER A 133 2.05 7.29 -32.91
N GLY A 134 2.82 7.89 -32.01
CA GLY A 134 4.26 8.18 -32.20
C GLY A 134 4.57 9.56 -32.75
N SER A 135 3.57 10.44 -32.92
CA SER A 135 3.79 11.80 -33.44
C SER A 135 4.49 12.70 -32.42
N SER A 136 4.17 12.56 -31.14
CA SER A 136 4.86 13.23 -30.03
C SER A 136 4.87 12.36 -28.79
N TYR A 137 5.89 12.52 -27.96
CA TYR A 137 6.05 11.76 -26.72
C TYR A 137 6.21 12.71 -25.53
N ALA A 138 5.65 12.33 -24.38
CA ALA A 138 5.84 12.98 -23.09
C ALA A 138 6.59 12.06 -22.12
N LYS A 139 7.45 12.64 -21.28
CA LYS A 139 8.16 11.88 -20.24
C LYS A 139 7.19 11.40 -19.17
N VAL A 140 7.38 10.18 -18.68
CA VAL A 140 6.62 9.59 -17.57
C VAL A 140 7.57 9.15 -16.47
N GLY A 141 7.24 9.50 -15.22
CA GLY A 141 8.05 9.18 -14.05
C GLY A 141 9.41 9.90 -13.99
N SER A 142 10.29 9.38 -13.15
CA SER A 142 11.62 9.93 -12.89
C SER A 142 12.65 9.49 -13.94
N THR A 143 13.79 10.19 -13.98
CA THR A 143 14.98 9.71 -14.70
C THR A 143 15.63 8.62 -13.87
N ILE A 144 15.91 7.48 -14.49
CA ILE A 144 16.52 6.33 -13.83
C ILE A 144 18.04 6.38 -14.00
N THR A 145 18.77 6.21 -12.91
CA THR A 145 20.23 5.99 -12.94
C THR A 145 20.52 4.50 -12.82
N THR A 146 21.17 3.96 -13.84
CA THR A 146 21.66 2.57 -13.86
C THR A 146 23.12 2.56 -13.46
N SER A 147 23.45 1.88 -12.35
CA SER A 147 24.81 1.79 -11.80
C SER A 147 25.28 0.36 -11.53
N SER A 148 24.35 -0.61 -11.49
CA SER A 148 24.63 -2.02 -11.19
C SER A 148 24.76 -2.85 -12.47
N SER A 149 25.65 -3.85 -12.48
CA SER A 149 25.76 -4.86 -13.55
C SER A 149 24.75 -6.00 -13.40
N THR A 150 24.00 -6.03 -12.31
CA THR A 150 22.88 -6.96 -12.09
C THR A 150 21.57 -6.27 -12.50
N LEU A 151 20.68 -7.01 -13.18
CA LEU A 151 19.37 -6.49 -13.56
C LEU A 151 18.58 -6.04 -12.33
N SER A 152 18.15 -4.78 -12.36
CA SER A 152 17.22 -4.17 -11.42
C SER A 152 15.97 -3.72 -12.17
N THR A 153 14.81 -3.71 -11.49
CA THR A 153 13.54 -3.28 -12.10
C THR A 153 13.24 -1.83 -11.75
N ALA A 154 13.05 -0.98 -12.76
CA ALA A 154 12.42 0.32 -12.62
C ALA A 154 10.91 0.20 -12.88
N SER A 155 10.09 0.89 -12.09
CA SER A 155 8.63 0.88 -12.23
C SER A 155 8.10 2.29 -12.47
N PHE A 156 7.16 2.41 -13.40
CA PHE A 156 6.54 3.67 -13.81
C PHE A 156 5.02 3.54 -13.78
N THR A 157 4.37 4.36 -12.97
CA THR A 157 2.92 4.54 -13.03
C THR A 157 2.57 5.44 -14.21
N VAL A 158 1.94 4.87 -15.24
CA VAL A 158 1.55 5.56 -16.47
C VAL A 158 0.11 6.06 -16.39
N ASN A 159 -0.84 5.18 -16.03
CA ASN A 159 -2.27 5.48 -15.88
C ASN A 159 -2.89 6.29 -17.05
N LEU A 160 -2.56 5.92 -18.28
CA LEU A 160 -3.12 6.53 -19.49
C LEU A 160 -4.01 5.55 -20.22
N SER A 161 -5.23 5.98 -20.55
CA SER A 161 -6.16 5.23 -21.39
C SER A 161 -5.90 5.44 -22.88
N GLY A 162 -6.56 4.63 -23.70
CA GLY A 162 -6.51 4.72 -25.16
C GLY A 162 -5.24 4.11 -25.77
N ASN A 163 -4.90 4.55 -26.98
CA ASN A 163 -3.75 4.01 -27.70
C ASN A 163 -2.45 4.57 -27.12
N ILE A 164 -1.57 3.67 -26.66
CA ILE A 164 -0.30 4.01 -26.06
C ILE A 164 0.87 3.43 -26.87
N ARG A 165 1.95 4.21 -26.99
CA ARG A 165 3.27 3.73 -27.42
C ARG A 165 4.35 4.14 -26.41
N LEU A 166 5.30 3.25 -26.19
CA LEU A 166 6.47 3.51 -25.34
C LEU A 166 7.69 3.96 -26.15
N GLN A 167 8.54 4.74 -25.50
CA GLN A 167 9.90 4.98 -25.92
C GLN A 167 10.82 5.03 -24.69
N ILE A 168 11.88 4.24 -24.70
CA ILE A 168 12.92 4.24 -23.67
C ILE A 168 14.09 5.02 -24.23
N ARG A 169 14.53 6.07 -23.53
CA ARG A 169 15.58 6.99 -24.00
C ARG A 169 16.74 7.00 -23.03
N LYS A 170 17.93 6.61 -23.48
CA LYS A 170 19.15 6.89 -22.73
C LYS A 170 19.46 8.38 -22.85
N THR A 171 19.70 9.04 -21.73
CA THR A 171 19.93 10.50 -21.67
C THR A 171 21.38 10.85 -21.38
N SER A 172 22.13 9.97 -20.71
CA SER A 172 23.57 10.15 -20.56
C SER A 172 24.29 9.82 -21.87
N GLY A 173 25.16 10.70 -22.37
CA GLY A 173 26.02 10.40 -23.52
C GLY A 173 27.25 9.55 -23.16
N GLY A 174 28.24 9.54 -24.06
CA GLY A 174 29.53 8.88 -23.85
C GLY A 174 29.54 7.39 -24.17
N THR A 175 30.62 6.71 -23.78
CA THR A 175 30.90 5.32 -24.17
C THR A 175 30.17 4.28 -23.33
N ASN A 176 29.62 4.67 -22.17
CA ASN A 176 28.91 3.76 -21.26
C ASN A 176 27.59 3.29 -21.87
N ARG A 177 27.34 1.99 -21.72
CA ARG A 177 26.16 1.30 -22.22
C ARG A 177 25.32 0.76 -21.09
N ILE A 178 24.04 0.62 -21.38
CA ILE A 178 23.08 -0.07 -20.51
C ILE A 178 22.39 -1.17 -21.31
N ASN A 179 21.99 -2.21 -20.59
CA ASN A 179 21.09 -3.24 -21.07
C ASN A 179 19.69 -2.96 -20.53
N ILE A 180 18.70 -3.16 -21.38
CA ILE A 180 17.27 -3.08 -21.09
C ILE A 180 16.67 -4.44 -21.41
N ASP A 181 15.89 -4.96 -20.48
CA ASP A 181 15.27 -6.27 -20.59
C ASP A 181 13.89 -6.28 -19.91
N ASN A 182 13.09 -7.32 -20.20
CA ASN A 182 11.81 -7.62 -19.54
C ASN A 182 10.94 -6.40 -19.31
N VAL A 183 10.59 -5.68 -20.39
CA VAL A 183 9.64 -4.59 -20.31
C VAL A 183 8.25 -5.20 -20.10
N THR A 184 7.57 -4.84 -19.01
CA THR A 184 6.18 -5.22 -18.78
C THR A 184 5.28 -4.01 -18.98
N MET A 185 4.04 -4.25 -19.40
CA MET A 185 3.01 -3.22 -19.45
C MET A 185 1.69 -3.82 -19.00
N GLU A 186 1.15 -3.31 -17.91
CA GLU A 186 -0.17 -3.68 -17.41
C GLU A 186 -1.24 -2.83 -18.10
N GLN A 187 -2.37 -3.44 -18.45
CA GLN A 187 -3.48 -2.72 -19.08
C GLN A 187 -4.04 -1.64 -18.13
N TYR A 188 -4.48 -0.52 -18.68
CA TYR A 188 -5.25 0.46 -17.92
C TYR A 188 -6.74 0.06 -17.97
N GLY A 189 -7.20 -0.64 -16.93
CA GLY A 189 -8.55 -1.20 -16.86
C GLY A 189 -9.65 -0.13 -16.99
N GLY A 190 -10.48 -0.25 -18.03
CA GLY A 190 -11.61 0.64 -18.34
C GLY A 190 -12.81 0.54 -17.38
N GLY A 191 -12.57 0.66 -16.07
CA GLY A 191 -13.61 1.13 -15.15
C GLY A 191 -13.72 2.64 -15.25
N THR A 192 -14.91 3.20 -15.08
CA THR A 192 -15.17 4.65 -15.07
C THR A 192 -14.60 5.33 -13.82
N THR A 193 -13.30 5.18 -13.57
CA THR A 193 -12.58 6.01 -12.62
C THR A 193 -12.50 7.39 -13.27
N PRO A 194 -13.08 8.44 -12.66
CA PRO A 194 -12.80 9.80 -13.09
C PRO A 194 -11.27 9.96 -13.18
N PRO A 195 -10.73 10.73 -14.15
CA PRO A 195 -9.37 11.21 -14.03
C PRO A 195 -9.18 11.75 -12.61
N PRO A 196 -8.02 11.55 -11.95
CA PRO A 196 -7.79 12.15 -10.64
C PRO A 196 -8.18 13.62 -10.76
N THR A 197 -9.20 14.02 -10.00
CA THR A 197 -9.58 15.43 -9.97
C THR A 197 -8.34 16.17 -9.53
N THR A 198 -7.87 17.08 -10.37
CA THR A 198 -6.57 17.75 -10.35
C THR A 198 -6.44 18.74 -9.19
N GLY A 199 -6.62 18.28 -7.96
CA GLY A 199 -6.50 19.07 -6.75
C GLY A 199 -5.73 18.31 -5.69
N ALA A 200 -4.64 18.90 -5.20
CA ALA A 200 -3.98 18.45 -4.00
C ALA A 200 -5.00 18.32 -2.86
N LYS A 201 -4.95 17.21 -2.13
CA LYS A 201 -5.82 16.94 -0.97
C LYS A 201 -5.00 17.03 0.30
N LYS A 202 -5.68 17.34 1.40
CA LYS A 202 -5.08 17.39 2.73
C LYS A 202 -5.50 16.15 3.53
N PHE A 203 -4.54 15.41 4.04
CA PHE A 203 -4.73 14.26 4.90
C PHE A 203 -4.30 14.62 6.31
N LEU A 204 -5.12 14.29 7.30
CA LEU A 204 -4.80 14.44 8.70
C LEU A 204 -4.63 13.05 9.31
N PHE A 205 -3.49 12.78 9.90
CA PHE A 205 -3.22 11.56 10.66
C PHE A 205 -3.41 11.86 12.14
N ASP A 206 -4.04 10.96 12.87
CA ASP A 206 -4.19 11.09 14.30
C ASP A 206 -2.87 10.82 15.03
N GLY A 207 -2.71 11.51 16.14
CA GLY A 207 -1.64 11.30 17.11
C GLY A 207 -2.09 11.79 18.50
N SER A 208 -3.41 11.92 18.68
CA SER A 208 -4.08 12.51 19.84
C SER A 208 -4.74 11.49 20.76
N HIS A 209 -4.93 10.25 20.30
CA HIS A 209 -5.63 9.18 21.01
C HIS A 209 -4.73 7.99 21.35
N GLY A 210 -3.47 8.25 21.71
CA GLY A 210 -2.58 7.24 22.28
C GLY A 210 -1.78 6.43 21.25
N GLU A 211 -1.62 6.95 20.04
CA GLU A 211 -0.88 6.31 18.94
C GLU A 211 0.63 6.12 19.23
N LEU A 212 1.14 6.72 20.31
CA LEU A 212 2.50 6.54 20.84
C LEU A 212 2.55 5.67 22.11
N ALA A 213 1.45 5.03 22.51
CA ALA A 213 1.40 4.25 23.74
C ALA A 213 2.10 2.89 23.58
N GLY A 214 2.84 2.48 24.62
CA GLY A 214 3.56 1.21 24.61
C GLY A 214 4.60 1.13 23.49
N ASN A 215 4.48 0.10 22.64
CA ASN A 215 5.33 -0.09 21.46
C ASN A 215 4.72 0.52 20.17
N ALA A 216 3.61 1.27 20.27
CA ALA A 216 3.00 1.91 19.12
C ALA A 216 3.80 3.17 18.70
N ASP A 217 3.88 3.40 17.40
CA ASP A 217 4.35 4.65 16.79
C ASP A 217 3.47 5.00 15.58
N TRP A 218 2.15 4.86 15.73
CA TRP A 218 1.17 4.93 14.62
C TRP A 218 0.89 6.38 14.17
N VAL A 219 1.95 7.15 13.98
CA VAL A 219 1.94 8.57 13.65
C VAL A 219 2.87 8.81 12.45
N LEU A 220 2.70 9.88 11.69
CA LEU A 220 3.57 10.22 10.55
C LEU A 220 5.03 10.47 10.90
N ASP A 221 5.27 11.03 12.09
CA ASP A 221 6.61 11.39 12.53
C ASP A 221 6.65 11.62 14.05
N VAL A 222 7.73 11.14 14.66
CA VAL A 222 8.02 11.30 16.08
C VAL A 222 9.26 12.17 16.26
N ASP A 223 9.03 13.38 16.75
CA ASP A 223 10.10 14.33 17.06
C ASP A 223 10.34 14.37 18.56
N ASN A 224 11.48 13.83 19.03
CA ASN A 224 11.83 13.76 20.46
C ASN A 224 10.76 13.09 21.33
N GLY A 225 10.12 12.03 20.82
CA GLY A 225 9.12 11.24 21.55
C GLY A 225 7.73 11.89 21.63
N VAL A 226 7.44 12.90 20.80
CA VAL A 226 6.11 13.50 20.70
C VAL A 226 5.61 13.54 19.26
N SER A 227 4.29 13.43 19.11
CA SER A 227 3.62 13.68 17.84
C SER A 227 3.56 15.18 17.59
N VAL A 228 4.20 15.65 16.53
CA VAL A 228 4.18 17.06 16.12
C VAL A 228 3.19 17.29 14.98
N ARG A 229 2.70 18.52 14.83
CA ARG A 229 1.72 18.84 13.78
C ARG A 229 2.27 18.66 12.37
N TYR A 230 3.51 19.14 12.18
CA TYR A 230 4.20 19.13 10.91
C TYR A 230 5.41 18.21 11.05
N PRO A 231 5.47 17.11 10.29
CA PRO A 231 6.65 16.25 10.25
C PRO A 231 7.94 17.01 9.90
N SER A 232 9.05 16.53 10.44
CA SER A 232 10.39 17.07 10.27
C SER A 232 11.35 15.98 9.77
N PRO A 233 12.03 16.18 8.62
CA PRO A 233 12.12 17.42 7.87
C PRO A 233 10.84 17.76 7.09
N ALA A 234 10.66 19.02 6.71
CA ALA A 234 9.42 19.49 6.12
C ALA A 234 9.02 18.75 4.84
N GLN A 235 7.75 18.37 4.72
CA GLN A 235 7.20 17.66 3.55
C GLN A 235 7.44 18.34 2.19
N SER A 236 7.66 19.66 2.18
CA SER A 236 8.02 20.40 0.95
C SER A 236 9.38 19.98 0.36
N GLY A 237 10.22 19.27 1.13
CA GLY A 237 11.46 18.66 0.67
C GLY A 237 11.29 17.28 0.03
N ILE A 238 10.09 16.70 0.05
CA ILE A 238 9.82 15.39 -0.55
C ILE A 238 9.76 15.54 -2.07
N THR A 239 10.51 14.67 -2.75
CA THR A 239 10.58 14.53 -4.20
C THR A 239 10.29 13.08 -4.57
N SER A 240 10.18 12.79 -5.88
CA SER A 240 9.99 11.41 -6.35
C SER A 240 11.08 10.43 -5.92
N SER A 241 12.29 10.91 -5.59
CA SER A 241 13.42 10.08 -5.13
C SER A 241 13.60 10.06 -3.61
N THR A 242 12.77 10.78 -2.86
CA THR A 242 12.87 10.79 -1.40
C THR A 242 12.58 9.38 -0.85
N PRO A 243 13.45 8.81 0.02
CA PRO A 243 13.17 7.51 0.63
C PRO A 243 11.88 7.52 1.44
N GLU A 244 11.25 6.35 1.60
CA GLU A 244 10.06 6.20 2.47
C GLU A 244 10.41 6.42 3.95
N THR A 245 11.67 6.19 4.33
CA THR A 245 12.24 6.49 5.67
C THR A 245 12.56 7.98 5.88
N TYR A 246 11.80 8.89 5.26
CA TYR A 246 12.04 10.33 5.37
C TYR A 246 11.63 10.89 6.74
N TRP A 247 10.61 10.26 7.33
CA TRP A 247 10.15 10.46 8.69
C TRP A 247 10.23 9.14 9.45
N THR A 248 10.02 9.20 10.75
CA THR A 248 10.01 8.00 11.60
C THR A 248 8.83 7.98 12.54
N GLY A 249 8.03 6.95 12.41
CA GLY A 249 6.79 6.73 13.15
C GLY A 249 5.97 5.86 12.24
N ALA A 250 5.92 4.57 12.50
CA ALA A 250 5.47 3.44 11.68
C ALA A 250 4.55 3.65 10.44
N VAL A 251 3.75 4.71 10.33
CA VAL A 251 2.99 5.08 9.12
C VAL A 251 3.67 6.13 8.23
N SER A 252 4.97 6.39 8.43
CA SER A 252 5.74 7.44 7.75
C SER A 252 5.78 7.26 6.22
N ALA A 253 6.02 6.04 5.75
CA ALA A 253 6.08 5.67 4.34
C ALA A 253 4.76 5.99 3.62
N TRP A 254 3.63 5.78 4.28
CA TRP A 254 2.31 6.13 3.76
C TRP A 254 2.19 7.65 3.55
N GLY A 255 2.59 8.44 4.55
CA GLY A 255 2.62 9.90 4.45
C GLY A 255 3.52 10.38 3.31
N VAL A 256 4.75 9.85 3.21
CA VAL A 256 5.69 10.16 2.14
C VAL A 256 5.13 9.81 0.77
N ALA A 257 4.46 8.66 0.64
CA ALA A 257 3.83 8.25 -0.60
C ALA A 257 2.69 9.19 -1.02
N LEU A 258 1.84 9.64 -0.09
CA LEU A 258 0.81 10.65 -0.37
C LEU A 258 1.43 11.98 -0.83
N VAL A 259 2.53 12.42 -0.22
CA VAL A 259 3.22 13.66 -0.64
C VAL A 259 3.84 13.52 -2.02
N LYS A 260 4.41 12.36 -2.36
CA LYS A 260 4.90 12.06 -3.72
C LYS A 260 3.78 12.10 -4.78
N LEU A 261 2.54 11.83 -4.38
CA LEU A 261 1.35 11.96 -5.24
C LEU A 261 0.83 13.40 -5.34
N GLY A 262 1.49 14.38 -4.72
CA GLY A 262 1.12 15.79 -4.76
C GLY A 262 0.07 16.19 -3.73
N HIS A 263 -0.07 15.42 -2.65
CA HIS A 263 -0.93 15.75 -1.52
C HIS A 263 -0.12 16.36 -0.37
N THR A 264 -0.81 16.90 0.63
CA THR A 264 -0.17 17.34 1.87
C THR A 264 -0.71 16.55 3.04
N VAL A 265 0.16 16.28 4.00
CA VAL A 265 -0.17 15.57 5.23
C VAL A 265 0.08 16.47 6.43
N GLU A 266 -0.75 16.34 7.46
CA GLU A 266 -0.51 16.87 8.79
C GLU A 266 -0.84 15.77 9.80
N GLN A 267 -0.33 15.93 11.02
CA GLN A 267 -0.57 15.04 12.13
C GLN A 267 -1.25 15.80 13.27
N LEU A 268 -2.15 15.18 14.01
CA LEU A 268 -2.68 15.75 15.25
C LEU A 268 -1.66 15.51 16.38
N PRO A 269 -1.20 16.57 17.06
CA PRO A 269 -0.40 16.41 18.27
C PRO A 269 -1.21 15.79 19.42
N THR A 270 -0.52 15.09 20.33
CA THR A 270 -1.13 14.55 21.56
C THR A 270 -1.90 15.61 22.33
N GLY A 271 -3.14 15.28 22.72
CA GLY A 271 -4.03 16.17 23.47
C GLY A 271 -4.71 17.27 22.65
N THR A 272 -4.54 17.28 21.33
CA THR A 272 -5.28 18.18 20.44
C THR A 272 -6.70 17.67 20.25
N ALA A 273 -7.71 18.51 20.46
CA ALA A 273 -9.10 18.11 20.30
C ALA A 273 -9.48 17.89 18.83
N ILE A 274 -10.19 16.79 18.55
CA ILE A 274 -10.80 16.55 17.24
C ILE A 274 -12.12 17.34 17.15
N THR A 275 -12.17 18.30 16.23
CA THR A 275 -13.36 19.15 16.03
C THR A 275 -13.80 19.19 14.56
N TYR A 276 -15.08 19.52 14.33
CA TYR A 276 -15.62 19.78 13.01
C TYR A 276 -16.51 21.03 13.02
N GLY A 277 -16.21 22.00 12.16
CA GLY A 277 -16.93 23.28 12.08
C GLY A 277 -16.46 24.33 13.09
N ASN A 278 -15.37 24.09 13.81
CA ASN A 278 -14.75 25.05 14.72
C ASN A 278 -13.65 25.85 14.00
N SER A 279 -13.99 27.04 13.51
CA SER A 279 -13.04 27.91 12.79
C SER A 279 -11.83 28.38 13.61
N SER A 280 -11.87 28.25 14.95
CA SER A 280 -10.75 28.59 15.82
C SER A 280 -9.74 27.46 15.98
N ASN A 281 -10.11 26.22 15.61
CA ASN A 281 -9.18 25.09 15.59
C ASN A 281 -8.47 25.04 14.24
N ALA A 282 -7.16 25.30 14.23
CA ALA A 282 -6.36 25.30 13.02
C ALA A 282 -6.18 23.90 12.39
N GLN A 283 -6.54 22.82 13.11
CA GLN A 283 -6.60 21.45 12.63
C GLN A 283 -8.04 20.89 12.66
N ASP A 284 -9.06 21.77 12.61
CA ASP A 284 -10.45 21.33 12.46
C ASP A 284 -10.63 20.46 11.21
N LEU A 285 -11.39 19.37 11.34
CA LEU A 285 -11.59 18.39 10.27
C LEU A 285 -12.16 18.99 8.98
N SER A 286 -12.85 20.14 9.03
CA SER A 286 -13.33 20.85 7.83
C SER A 286 -12.21 21.35 6.91
N ASN A 287 -10.97 21.44 7.40
CA ASN A 287 -9.80 21.83 6.62
C ASN A 287 -9.13 20.64 5.89
N TYR A 288 -9.60 19.42 6.11
CA TYR A 288 -9.00 18.20 5.56
C TYR A 288 -9.97 17.42 4.69
N SER A 289 -9.41 16.64 3.76
CA SER A 289 -10.20 15.76 2.90
C SER A 289 -10.37 14.37 3.51
N VAL A 290 -9.33 13.89 4.20
CA VAL A 290 -9.30 12.58 4.84
C VAL A 290 -8.71 12.70 6.23
N PHE A 291 -9.35 12.04 7.20
CA PHE A 291 -8.84 11.80 8.54
C PHE A 291 -8.46 10.32 8.65
N VAL A 292 -7.23 10.05 9.09
CA VAL A 292 -6.66 8.72 9.27
C VAL A 292 -6.42 8.53 10.75
N VAL A 293 -6.93 7.45 11.31
CA VAL A 293 -6.72 7.07 12.70
C VAL A 293 -6.23 5.64 12.72
N ASP A 294 -5.07 5.43 13.31
CA ASP A 294 -4.45 4.12 13.40
C ASP A 294 -4.36 3.66 14.85
N GLU A 295 -5.05 2.56 15.15
CA GLU A 295 -5.08 1.91 16.46
C GLU A 295 -5.27 2.90 17.63
N PRO A 296 -6.42 3.60 17.71
CA PRO A 296 -6.67 4.49 18.83
C PRO A 296 -6.63 3.69 20.13
N ASN A 297 -5.90 4.22 21.11
CA ASN A 297 -5.63 3.68 22.43
C ASN A 297 -6.26 4.52 23.54
N THR A 298 -7.14 5.47 23.21
CA THR A 298 -7.93 6.23 24.18
C THR A 298 -9.28 6.56 23.58
N VAL A 299 -10.34 6.31 24.35
CA VAL A 299 -11.72 6.51 23.89
C VAL A 299 -11.99 7.95 23.46
N PHE A 300 -12.61 8.12 22.29
CA PHE A 300 -13.09 9.42 21.83
C PHE A 300 -14.15 10.00 22.78
N THR A 301 -14.05 11.28 23.09
CA THR A 301 -15.11 11.99 23.83
C THR A 301 -16.39 12.08 22.99
N ALA A 302 -17.53 12.34 23.65
CA ALA A 302 -18.81 12.51 22.95
C ALA A 302 -18.77 13.63 21.89
N ALA A 303 -18.00 14.69 22.12
CA ALA A 303 -17.82 15.79 21.18
C ALA A 303 -17.00 15.35 19.95
N GLU A 304 -15.91 14.61 20.16
CA GLU A 304 -15.04 14.11 19.09
C GLU A 304 -15.77 13.07 18.23
N LYS A 305 -16.51 12.14 18.84
CA LYS A 305 -17.39 11.22 18.11
C LYS A 305 -18.37 11.97 17.20
N THR A 306 -18.99 13.03 17.72
CA THR A 306 -19.91 13.87 16.95
C THR A 306 -19.17 14.56 15.79
N ALA A 307 -17.98 15.11 16.03
CA ALA A 307 -17.15 15.76 15.02
C ALA A 307 -16.73 14.80 13.90
N ILE A 308 -16.21 13.62 14.23
CA ILE A 308 -15.78 12.59 13.26
C ILE A 308 -16.97 12.17 12.39
N LEU A 309 -18.11 11.86 13.01
CA LEU A 309 -19.28 11.41 12.27
C LEU A 309 -19.88 12.50 11.39
N GLN A 310 -19.91 13.76 11.85
CA GLN A 310 -20.36 14.89 11.04
C GLN A 310 -19.39 15.22 9.90
N PHE A 311 -18.08 15.10 10.12
CA PHE A 311 -17.07 15.24 9.08
C PHE A 311 -17.32 14.25 7.93
N VAL A 312 -17.51 12.97 8.25
CA VAL A 312 -17.87 11.95 7.24
C VAL A 312 -19.22 12.26 6.61
N GLN A 313 -20.26 12.52 7.40
CA GLN A 313 -21.61 12.81 6.89
C GLN A 313 -21.60 13.93 5.83
N ASN A 314 -20.78 14.94 6.06
CA ASN A 314 -20.65 16.14 5.21
C ASN A 314 -19.56 16.03 4.13
N GLY A 315 -19.07 14.83 3.85
CA GLY A 315 -18.28 14.56 2.65
C GLY A 315 -16.81 14.27 2.87
N GLY A 316 -16.35 14.26 4.13
CA GLY A 316 -15.02 13.83 4.51
C GLY A 316 -14.79 12.33 4.33
N GLY A 317 -13.53 11.94 4.24
CA GLY A 317 -13.09 10.54 4.24
C GLY A 317 -12.54 10.13 5.60
N LEU A 318 -12.97 8.99 6.15
CA LEU A 318 -12.37 8.42 7.37
C LEU A 318 -11.67 7.10 7.03
N PHE A 319 -10.37 7.03 7.33
CA PHE A 319 -9.61 5.79 7.30
C PHE A 319 -9.42 5.31 8.74
N MET A 320 -9.97 4.14 9.04
CA MET A 320 -9.86 3.49 10.35
C MET A 320 -8.88 2.34 10.24
N ILE A 321 -7.95 2.29 11.17
CA ILE A 321 -7.21 1.07 11.44
C ILE A 321 -7.50 0.66 12.89
N SER A 322 -7.91 -0.59 13.05
CA SER A 322 -8.01 -1.25 14.35
C SER A 322 -6.80 -2.16 14.53
N ASP A 323 -6.72 -2.81 15.67
CA ASP A 323 -5.80 -3.91 15.91
C ASP A 323 -6.61 -5.08 16.53
N HIS A 324 -5.95 -6.06 17.15
CA HIS A 324 -6.57 -7.21 17.81
C HIS A 324 -7.21 -6.92 19.18
N ASP A 325 -7.97 -7.90 19.70
CA ASP A 325 -8.28 -8.01 21.13
C ASP A 325 -6.96 -8.06 21.94
N ILE A 326 -6.87 -7.34 23.07
CA ILE A 326 -5.63 -7.13 23.85
C ILE A 326 -4.63 -6.16 23.15
N SER A 327 -5.17 -5.17 22.41
CA SER A 327 -4.40 -4.06 21.85
C SER A 327 -4.31 -2.84 22.77
N ASP A 328 -4.81 -2.90 24.01
CA ASP A 328 -4.66 -1.85 25.03
C ASP A 328 -3.18 -1.61 25.41
N ARG A 329 -2.54 -0.65 24.74
CA ARG A 329 -1.12 -0.29 24.92
C ARG A 329 -0.88 0.66 26.08
N ASN A 330 -1.90 1.36 26.57
CA ASN A 330 -1.79 2.34 27.66
C ASN A 330 -2.35 1.83 29.00
N ASN A 331 -2.91 0.62 29.02
CA ASN A 331 -3.51 -0.05 30.16
C ASN A 331 -4.72 0.71 30.76
N ASP A 332 -5.50 1.41 29.93
CA ASP A 332 -6.71 2.11 30.35
C ASP A 332 -7.99 1.25 30.32
N GLY A 333 -7.86 0.01 29.84
CA GLY A 333 -8.94 -0.97 29.74
C GLY A 333 -9.69 -0.96 28.42
N TRP A 334 -9.20 -0.23 27.41
CA TRP A 334 -9.81 -0.16 26.08
C TRP A 334 -8.89 -0.63 24.98
N ASP A 335 -9.30 -1.72 24.31
CA ASP A 335 -8.68 -2.15 23.06
C ASP A 335 -9.21 -1.32 21.87
N SER A 336 -8.39 -1.18 20.82
CA SER A 336 -8.77 -0.40 19.64
C SER A 336 -10.05 -0.91 18.94
N PRO A 337 -10.38 -2.23 18.84
CA PRO A 337 -11.69 -2.67 18.39
C PRO A 337 -12.85 -2.13 19.22
N ALA A 338 -12.67 -2.07 20.55
CA ALA A 338 -13.69 -1.60 21.48
C ALA A 338 -13.93 -0.09 21.32
N ILE A 339 -12.87 0.69 21.10
CA ILE A 339 -12.95 2.14 20.83
C ILE A 339 -13.70 2.41 19.53
N TRP A 340 -13.41 1.66 18.45
CA TRP A 340 -14.16 1.78 17.20
C TRP A 340 -15.63 1.40 17.36
N ASN A 341 -15.92 0.31 18.06
CA ASN A 341 -17.30 -0.08 18.35
C ASN A 341 -18.05 0.96 19.20
N ASP A 342 -17.36 1.62 20.13
CA ASP A 342 -17.91 2.68 20.96
C ASP A 342 -18.22 3.96 20.16
N LEU A 343 -17.37 4.36 19.20
CA LEU A 343 -17.70 5.41 18.20
C LEU A 343 -18.98 5.03 17.45
N MET A 344 -19.08 3.77 17.00
CA MET A 344 -20.17 3.30 16.16
C MET A 344 -21.50 3.21 16.91
N GLN A 345 -21.51 2.83 18.18
CA GLN A 345 -22.74 2.57 18.93
C GLN A 345 -23.12 3.68 19.92
N ASN A 346 -22.14 4.32 20.55
CA ASN A 346 -22.35 5.28 21.63
C ASN A 346 -22.05 6.71 21.18
N ASN A 347 -22.78 7.16 20.15
CA ASN A 347 -22.71 8.51 19.60
C ASN A 347 -24.11 9.14 19.48
N SER A 348 -24.16 10.46 19.28
CA SER A 348 -25.40 11.24 19.19
C SER A 348 -25.93 11.42 17.75
N VAL A 349 -25.18 10.99 16.74
CA VAL A 349 -25.45 11.28 15.33
C VAL A 349 -26.29 10.17 14.69
N LYS A 350 -25.81 8.92 14.73
CA LYS A 350 -26.51 7.74 14.21
C LYS A 350 -25.85 6.48 14.77
N ALA A 351 -26.65 5.55 15.28
CA ALA A 351 -26.16 4.23 15.66
C ALA A 351 -25.72 3.42 14.43
N ASN A 352 -24.53 2.83 14.51
CA ASN A 352 -23.84 2.07 13.46
C ASN A 352 -23.92 2.75 12.07
N PRO A 353 -23.37 3.97 11.92
CA PRO A 353 -23.53 4.76 10.72
C PRO A 353 -22.86 4.13 9.51
N PHE A 354 -21.79 3.36 9.70
CA PHE A 354 -21.01 2.73 8.62
C PHE A 354 -21.39 1.28 8.33
N GLY A 355 -22.25 0.66 9.14
CA GLY A 355 -22.78 -0.69 8.88
C GLY A 355 -21.80 -1.82 9.17
N PHE A 356 -20.91 -1.68 10.15
CA PHE A 356 -20.06 -2.78 10.60
C PHE A 356 -19.73 -2.64 12.09
N SER A 357 -19.25 -3.72 12.69
CA SER A 357 -18.60 -3.75 14.00
C SER A 357 -17.27 -4.47 13.88
N VAL A 358 -16.31 -4.13 14.73
CA VAL A 358 -15.04 -4.85 14.85
C VAL A 358 -15.24 -6.00 15.86
N ASN A 359 -14.82 -7.20 15.50
CA ASN A 359 -14.87 -8.36 16.38
C ASN A 359 -13.73 -8.27 17.39
N LEU A 360 -13.92 -8.84 18.58
CA LEU A 360 -12.85 -9.03 19.55
C LEU A 360 -12.18 -10.37 19.28
N ASP A 361 -11.36 -10.40 18.23
CA ASP A 361 -10.54 -11.54 17.85
C ASP A 361 -9.08 -11.13 17.61
N ASN A 362 -8.22 -12.14 17.48
CA ASN A 362 -6.81 -11.97 17.15
C ASN A 362 -6.47 -12.96 16.03
N VAL A 363 -6.14 -12.42 14.86
CA VAL A 363 -5.92 -13.15 13.62
C VAL A 363 -4.52 -12.89 13.10
N VAL A 364 -3.81 -13.98 12.79
CA VAL A 364 -2.54 -13.96 12.05
C VAL A 364 -2.75 -14.77 10.78
N GLU A 365 -2.76 -14.11 9.61
CA GLU A 365 -2.85 -14.79 8.32
C GLU A 365 -2.47 -13.87 7.16
N ASN A 366 -2.00 -14.45 6.04
CA ASN A 366 -1.96 -13.76 4.75
C ASN A 366 -3.13 -14.25 3.89
N SER A 367 -4.13 -13.39 3.72
CA SER A 367 -5.33 -13.73 2.96
C SER A 367 -5.28 -13.20 1.53
N SER A 368 -5.59 -14.08 0.58
CA SER A 368 -5.86 -13.75 -0.83
C SER A 368 -7.36 -13.74 -1.16
N ASN A 369 -8.23 -13.84 -0.14
CA ASN A 369 -9.68 -13.81 -0.31
C ASN A 369 -10.18 -12.37 -0.53
N VAL A 370 -9.73 -11.78 -1.64
CA VAL A 370 -10.08 -10.44 -2.08
C VAL A 370 -11.41 -10.47 -2.82
N ARG A 371 -12.24 -9.45 -2.59
CA ARG A 371 -13.55 -9.29 -3.22
C ARG A 371 -13.47 -9.51 -4.72
N THR A 372 -14.38 -10.33 -5.22
CA THR A 372 -14.54 -10.54 -6.66
C THR A 372 -15.22 -9.33 -7.34
N GLY A 373 -14.80 -9.02 -8.56
CA GLY A 373 -15.31 -7.89 -9.34
C GLY A 373 -14.53 -6.59 -9.14
N THR A 374 -14.89 -5.56 -9.90
CA THR A 374 -14.18 -4.27 -9.88
C THR A 374 -14.54 -3.46 -8.65
N ASN A 375 -13.54 -2.94 -7.95
CA ASN A 375 -13.71 -2.02 -6.84
C ASN A 375 -12.59 -0.95 -6.87
N PRO A 376 -12.91 0.35 -6.71
CA PRO A 376 -11.92 1.43 -6.84
C PRO A 376 -10.81 1.43 -5.76
N ILE A 377 -11.03 0.74 -4.63
CA ILE A 377 -10.00 0.54 -3.60
C ILE A 377 -9.10 -0.65 -3.97
N LEU A 378 -9.67 -1.73 -4.51
CA LEU A 378 -8.92 -2.94 -4.85
C LEU A 378 -8.25 -2.89 -6.22
N ASN A 379 -8.72 -2.00 -7.10
CA ASN A 379 -8.25 -1.83 -8.48
C ASN A 379 -7.98 -0.35 -8.80
N GLY A 380 -7.54 0.42 -7.80
CA GLY A 380 -7.29 1.85 -7.95
C GLY A 380 -6.00 2.16 -8.71
N SER A 381 -5.77 3.45 -8.91
CA SER A 381 -4.65 4.05 -9.63
C SER A 381 -3.25 3.67 -9.10
N GLN A 382 -3.15 3.13 -7.89
CA GLN A 382 -1.88 2.69 -7.30
C GLN A 382 -1.57 1.23 -7.59
N GLY A 383 -2.48 0.52 -8.26
CA GLY A 383 -2.33 -0.88 -8.67
C GLY A 383 -3.34 -1.79 -7.99
N ALA A 384 -3.37 -3.06 -8.41
CA ALA A 384 -4.28 -4.07 -7.88
C ALA A 384 -3.84 -4.55 -6.49
N VAL A 385 -4.81 -4.72 -5.60
CA VAL A 385 -4.67 -5.33 -4.27
C VAL A 385 -5.07 -6.80 -4.40
N SER A 386 -4.13 -7.71 -4.15
CA SER A 386 -4.37 -9.16 -4.27
C SER A 386 -4.34 -9.91 -2.95
N GLN A 387 -3.77 -9.29 -1.91
CA GLN A 387 -3.56 -9.91 -0.61
C GLN A 387 -3.58 -8.89 0.53
N LEU A 388 -3.80 -9.37 1.75
CA LEU A 388 -3.62 -8.62 3.00
C LEU A 388 -3.12 -9.58 4.07
N SER A 389 -1.95 -9.27 4.64
CA SER A 389 -1.40 -9.99 5.79
C SER A 389 -1.82 -9.32 7.08
N TYR A 390 -2.17 -10.11 8.08
CA TYR A 390 -2.31 -9.69 9.45
C TYR A 390 -1.24 -10.35 10.32
N HIS A 391 -0.69 -9.59 11.26
CA HIS A 391 0.23 -10.00 12.31
C HIS A 391 -0.34 -9.66 13.68
N ASN A 392 -1.57 -10.12 13.92
CA ASN A 392 -2.46 -9.90 15.06
C ASN A 392 -3.52 -8.82 14.79
N GLY A 393 -4.44 -9.07 13.85
CA GLY A 393 -5.55 -8.15 13.59
C GLY A 393 -6.91 -8.66 14.09
N ALA A 394 -7.89 -7.78 14.08
CA ALA A 394 -9.30 -8.08 14.25
C ALA A 394 -10.07 -8.13 12.92
N THR A 395 -11.13 -8.92 12.88
CA THR A 395 -12.06 -8.95 11.74
C THR A 395 -13.28 -8.08 11.98
N MET A 396 -14.02 -7.77 10.92
CA MET A 396 -15.29 -7.04 10.98
C MET A 396 -16.47 -7.96 10.69
N THR A 397 -17.57 -7.69 11.38
CA THR A 397 -18.91 -8.18 11.05
C THR A 397 -19.68 -7.05 10.37
N LEU A 398 -20.14 -7.29 9.14
CA LEU A 398 -20.86 -6.32 8.33
C LEU A 398 -22.38 -6.41 8.59
N ASN A 399 -23.03 -5.26 8.59
CA ASN A 399 -24.46 -5.09 8.84
C ASN A 399 -25.10 -4.21 7.76
N PRO A 400 -25.44 -4.78 6.59
CA PRO A 400 -26.10 -4.04 5.52
C PRO A 400 -27.50 -3.54 5.90
N THR A 401 -28.12 -4.07 6.96
CA THR A 401 -29.38 -3.54 7.49
C THR A 401 -29.18 -2.17 8.15
N ALA A 402 -28.06 -1.97 8.85
CA ALA A 402 -27.73 -0.67 9.46
C ALA A 402 -27.25 0.35 8.40
N ASN A 403 -26.46 -0.13 7.42
CA ASN A 403 -26.08 0.66 6.26
C ASN A 403 -25.86 -0.23 5.02
N ALA A 404 -26.77 -0.12 4.05
CA ALA A 404 -26.75 -0.92 2.83
C ALA A 404 -25.55 -0.66 1.91
N THR A 405 -24.74 0.38 2.17
CA THR A 405 -23.53 0.70 1.39
C THR A 405 -22.27 0.01 1.90
N VAL A 406 -22.34 -0.67 3.05
CA VAL A 406 -21.21 -1.44 3.58
C VAL A 406 -20.87 -2.59 2.64
N GLN A 407 -19.57 -2.78 2.40
CA GLN A 407 -19.05 -3.87 1.60
C GLN A 407 -17.73 -4.38 2.17
N GLY A 408 -17.58 -5.69 2.23
CA GLY A 408 -16.28 -6.32 2.48
C GLY A 408 -15.38 -6.18 1.26
N LEU A 409 -14.09 -5.97 1.52
CA LEU A 409 -13.02 -5.83 0.54
C LEU A 409 -12.12 -7.06 0.53
N ILE A 410 -11.73 -7.54 1.71
CA ILE A 410 -10.89 -8.73 1.91
C ILE A 410 -11.44 -9.47 3.12
N TRP A 411 -11.48 -10.79 3.09
CA TRP A 411 -11.93 -11.64 4.19
C TRP A 411 -10.82 -12.56 4.65
N ARG A 412 -11.00 -13.20 5.81
CA ARG A 412 -10.18 -14.36 6.18
C ARG A 412 -10.19 -15.42 5.07
N THR A 413 -9.10 -16.16 4.92
CA THR A 413 -8.93 -17.20 3.89
C THR A 413 -10.01 -18.27 4.00
N SER A 414 -10.41 -18.61 5.23
CA SER A 414 -11.42 -19.63 5.53
C SER A 414 -12.87 -19.16 5.38
N ALA A 415 -13.09 -17.85 5.20
CA ALA A 415 -14.43 -17.27 5.17
C ALA A 415 -15.02 -17.23 3.75
N ALA A 416 -16.34 -17.37 3.66
CA ALA A 416 -17.04 -17.00 2.43
C ALA A 416 -17.07 -15.46 2.30
N GLN A 417 -17.07 -14.94 1.07
CA GLN A 417 -17.27 -13.51 0.82
C GLN A 417 -18.70 -13.12 1.19
N GLY A 418 -18.87 -12.62 2.41
CA GLY A 418 -20.15 -12.32 3.01
C GLY A 418 -20.04 -11.28 4.14
N ASN A 419 -20.91 -11.37 5.13
CA ASN A 419 -21.02 -10.36 6.19
C ASN A 419 -20.20 -10.66 7.45
N SER A 420 -19.35 -11.68 7.44
CA SER A 420 -18.60 -12.09 8.62
C SER A 420 -17.13 -12.26 8.28
N LEU A 421 -16.25 -12.00 9.24
CA LEU A 421 -14.81 -12.25 9.12
C LEU A 421 -14.14 -11.44 7.98
N ALA A 422 -14.62 -10.23 7.72
CA ALA A 422 -13.95 -9.32 6.82
C ALA A 422 -12.67 -8.79 7.48
N MET A 423 -11.54 -8.75 6.79
CA MET A 423 -10.30 -8.11 7.23
C MET A 423 -10.23 -6.65 6.75
N ALA A 424 -10.82 -6.34 5.60
CA ALA A 424 -10.97 -4.96 5.15
C ALA A 424 -12.41 -4.71 4.70
N ALA A 425 -12.94 -3.53 4.99
CA ALA A 425 -14.28 -3.12 4.57
C ALA A 425 -14.34 -1.63 4.20
N SER A 426 -15.35 -1.26 3.42
CA SER A 426 -15.65 0.14 3.11
C SER A 426 -17.14 0.40 3.20
N SER A 427 -17.51 1.67 3.36
CA SER A 427 -18.90 2.12 3.41
C SER A 427 -19.00 3.60 3.05
N THR A 428 -20.22 4.13 3.01
CA THR A 428 -20.48 5.56 2.86
C THR A 428 -21.43 6.04 3.95
N PHE A 429 -21.31 7.30 4.37
CA PHE A 429 -22.26 7.92 5.29
C PHE A 429 -22.47 9.37 4.91
N GLY A 430 -23.73 9.77 4.70
CA GLY A 430 -24.04 11.03 4.05
C GLY A 430 -23.39 11.11 2.66
N THR A 431 -22.53 12.10 2.45
CA THR A 431 -21.76 12.25 1.20
C THR A 431 -20.29 11.85 1.33
N GLY A 432 -19.88 11.35 2.50
CA GLY A 432 -18.52 10.89 2.78
C GLY A 432 -18.34 9.40 2.57
N ARG A 433 -17.09 8.98 2.77
CA ARG A 433 -16.60 7.63 2.48
C ARG A 433 -15.79 7.15 3.68
N VAL A 434 -15.85 5.86 3.97
CA VAL A 434 -15.04 5.26 5.03
C VAL A 434 -14.40 3.95 4.59
N VAL A 435 -13.21 3.67 5.10
CA VAL A 435 -12.51 2.39 4.97
C VAL A 435 -12.04 1.97 6.36
N ILE A 436 -12.11 0.67 6.63
CA ILE A 436 -11.50 0.06 7.81
C ILE A 436 -10.61 -1.11 7.41
N ILE A 437 -9.43 -1.18 8.02
CA ILE A 437 -8.55 -2.35 8.08
C ILE A 437 -8.41 -2.71 9.56
N GLY A 438 -8.47 -3.97 9.91
CA GLY A 438 -8.46 -4.41 11.30
C GLY A 438 -7.10 -4.75 11.89
N ASP A 439 -6.00 -4.36 11.24
CA ASP A 439 -4.64 -4.57 11.71
C ASP A 439 -3.77 -3.38 11.29
N SER A 440 -2.89 -2.92 12.17
CA SER A 440 -1.91 -1.85 11.96
C SER A 440 -0.63 -2.33 11.26
N SER A 441 -0.29 -3.61 11.37
CA SER A 441 0.92 -4.17 10.73
C SER A 441 1.02 -3.95 9.21
N PRO A 442 -0.07 -3.94 8.40
CA PRO A 442 0.01 -3.59 6.98
C PRO A 442 0.43 -2.14 6.70
N ALA A 443 0.26 -1.24 7.67
CA ALA A 443 0.66 0.16 7.56
C ALA A 443 2.08 0.41 8.08
N ASP A 444 2.58 -0.44 8.99
CA ASP A 444 3.90 -0.34 9.63
C ASP A 444 5.04 -0.41 8.61
N ASP A 445 5.87 0.62 8.52
CA ASP A 445 7.02 0.70 7.63
C ASP A 445 8.35 0.29 8.28
N GLY A 446 8.30 -0.18 9.53
CA GLY A 446 9.45 -0.57 10.33
C GLY A 446 10.25 0.60 10.88
N THR A 447 9.72 1.83 10.81
CA THR A 447 10.28 3.01 11.48
C THR A 447 9.53 3.29 12.78
N GLY A 448 10.23 3.84 13.77
CA GLY A 448 9.63 4.11 15.07
C GLY A 448 10.60 4.78 16.04
N SER A 449 10.06 5.16 17.18
CA SER A 449 10.78 5.72 18.31
C SER A 449 11.87 4.77 18.80
N PRO A 450 13.03 5.27 19.26
CA PRO A 450 14.07 4.43 19.83
C PRO A 450 13.54 3.58 21.00
N GLY A 451 13.70 2.25 20.88
CA GLY A 451 13.27 1.29 21.90
C GLY A 451 11.96 0.56 21.57
N ASN A 452 11.20 1.06 20.60
CA ASN A 452 10.01 0.37 20.12
C ASN A 452 10.38 -0.79 19.18
N THR A 453 9.53 -1.82 19.18
CA THR A 453 9.65 -2.96 18.27
C THR A 453 8.58 -2.84 17.20
N VAL A 454 8.99 -2.35 16.04
CA VAL A 454 8.16 -2.18 14.84
C VAL A 454 8.62 -3.11 13.73
N TYR A 455 7.73 -3.44 12.79
CA TYR A 455 7.97 -4.43 11.74
C TYR A 455 7.50 -3.88 10.39
N ASN A 456 8.35 -3.92 9.36
CA ASN A 456 7.97 -3.40 8.05
C ASN A 456 6.97 -4.31 7.32
N GLY A 457 5.68 -4.11 7.57
CA GLY A 457 4.58 -4.69 6.82
C GLY A 457 4.16 -3.86 5.61
N TRP A 458 4.46 -2.56 5.55
CA TRP A 458 4.20 -1.69 4.40
C TRP A 458 4.80 -2.25 3.10
N SER A 459 6.04 -2.74 3.21
CA SER A 459 6.83 -3.29 2.09
C SER A 459 6.90 -4.82 2.07
N GLU A 460 6.38 -5.53 3.09
CA GLU A 460 6.39 -6.99 3.08
C GLU A 460 5.55 -7.56 1.92
N ASN A 461 4.48 -6.84 1.57
CA ASN A 461 3.54 -7.20 0.54
C ASN A 461 3.16 -5.95 -0.25
N VAL A 462 3.43 -5.95 -1.55
CA VAL A 462 3.10 -4.82 -2.43
C VAL A 462 1.62 -4.44 -2.37
N SER A 463 0.73 -5.38 -2.02
CA SER A 463 -0.70 -5.11 -1.87
C SER A 463 -1.01 -4.19 -0.69
N HIS A 464 -0.16 -4.11 0.33
CA HIS A 464 -0.39 -3.28 1.51
C HIS A 464 -0.32 -1.80 1.17
N ALA A 465 0.80 -1.34 0.63
CA ALA A 465 0.94 0.03 0.15
C ALA A 465 -0.16 0.41 -0.87
N ARG A 466 -0.50 -0.51 -1.79
CA ARG A 466 -1.58 -0.32 -2.77
C ARG A 466 -2.95 -0.15 -2.11
N LEU A 467 -3.27 -0.98 -1.12
CA LEU A 467 -4.55 -0.93 -0.41
C LEU A 467 -4.70 0.40 0.32
N HIS A 468 -3.69 0.81 1.10
CA HIS A 468 -3.71 2.07 1.82
C HIS A 468 -3.83 3.26 0.88
N LEU A 469 -2.98 3.34 -0.16
CA LEU A 469 -3.02 4.49 -1.06
C LEU A 469 -4.28 4.53 -1.92
N ASN A 470 -4.77 3.39 -2.43
CA ASN A 470 -6.04 3.37 -3.16
C ASN A 470 -7.22 3.77 -2.26
N ALA A 471 -7.25 3.28 -1.01
CA ALA A 471 -8.25 3.68 -0.03
C ALA A 471 -8.16 5.18 0.27
N SER A 472 -6.97 5.72 0.54
CA SER A 472 -6.74 7.17 0.74
C SER A 472 -7.27 8.01 -0.41
N LEU A 473 -6.95 7.65 -1.65
CA LEU A 473 -7.37 8.40 -2.83
C LEU A 473 -8.89 8.27 -3.08
N TRP A 474 -9.48 7.09 -2.83
CA TRP A 474 -10.92 6.91 -2.90
C TRP A 474 -11.65 7.73 -1.83
N LEU A 475 -11.16 7.73 -0.59
CA LEU A 475 -11.66 8.56 0.50
C LEU A 475 -11.60 10.05 0.13
N ALA A 476 -10.52 10.48 -0.52
CA ALA A 476 -10.32 11.86 -0.97
C ALA A 476 -11.09 12.25 -2.25
N LYS A 477 -11.92 11.34 -2.79
CA LYS A 477 -12.73 11.50 -4.02
C LYS A 477 -11.88 11.76 -5.27
N LEU A 478 -10.70 11.16 -5.31
CA LEU A 478 -9.79 11.18 -6.47
C LEU A 478 -9.95 9.95 -7.37
N GLN A 479 -10.83 9.01 -6.98
CA GLN A 479 -11.14 7.76 -7.68
C GLN A 479 -12.63 7.43 -7.60
#